data_AF-A0A6A8AU82-F1
#
_entry.id   AF-A0A6A8AU82-F1
#
_cell.length_a   1.000
_cell.length_b   1.000
_cell.length_c   1.000
_cell.angle_alpha   90.00
_cell.angle_beta   90.00
_cell.angle_gamma   90.00
#
_symmetry.space_group_name_H-M   'P 1'
#
loop_
_entity.id
_entity.type
_entity.pdbx_description
1 polymer ?
#
loop_
_entity_poly.entity_id
_entity_poly.type
_entity_poly.pdbx_seq_one_letter_code
_entity_poly.pdbx_strand_id
1 'polypeptide(L)'
;MSGGWPGLVPSIRRFFLGAASAPRAKRRGETSTPTSSTYYEGMPEDYRWFRQDELVRRCVVTNAFFATMTAGFRTVLEATGEDVDPGDYAYVKEGVDEVNKRVNMDLVLFVSQVKRSVHGRAGFEVILDGDGSPSWLLSLQSSRLKPQP
;
A
#
# COMPACT_ATOMS: atom_id res chain seq x y z
N MET A 1 28.94 5.97 -29.52
CA MET A 1 29.67 5.82 -28.25
C MET A 1 28.64 5.90 -27.14
N SER A 2 28.19 4.75 -26.65
CA SER A 2 27.13 4.61 -25.65
C SER A 2 27.75 4.63 -24.24
N GLY A 3 27.58 5.73 -23.52
CA GLY A 3 27.96 5.83 -22.11
C GLY A 3 26.91 5.17 -21.21
N GLY A 4 27.03 3.86 -20.98
CA GLY A 4 26.24 3.14 -19.99
C GLY A 4 26.89 3.24 -18.62
N TRP A 5 26.14 3.72 -17.63
CA TRP A 5 26.57 3.88 -16.24
C TRP A 5 26.68 2.51 -15.55
N PRO A 6 27.86 2.07 -15.07
CA PRO A 6 28.08 0.69 -14.61
C PRO A 6 27.81 0.49 -13.11
N GLY A 7 27.10 1.40 -12.43
CA GLY A 7 27.01 1.41 -10.97
C GLY A 7 25.62 1.19 -10.35
N LEU A 8 24.53 1.51 -11.06
CA LEU A 8 23.17 1.55 -10.47
C LEU A 8 22.29 0.33 -10.77
N VAL A 9 22.68 -0.48 -11.76
CA VAL A 9 21.88 -1.60 -12.26
C VAL A 9 21.90 -2.86 -11.36
N PRO A 10 22.99 -3.21 -10.63
CA PRO A 10 23.01 -4.45 -9.86
C PRO A 10 22.13 -4.42 -8.59
N SER A 11 21.95 -3.24 -8.00
CA SER A 11 21.25 -3.08 -6.71
C SER A 11 19.73 -3.12 -6.85
N ILE A 12 19.20 -2.58 -7.96
CA ILE A 12 17.77 -2.61 -8.26
C ILE A 12 17.33 -4.05 -8.60
N ARG A 13 18.16 -4.82 -9.34
CA ARG A 13 17.82 -6.21 -9.68
C ARG A 13 17.79 -7.16 -8.48
N ARG A 14 18.53 -6.86 -7.40
CA ARG A 14 18.54 -7.72 -6.20
C ARG A 14 17.34 -7.49 -5.27
N PHE A 15 16.65 -6.36 -5.39
CA PHE A 15 15.37 -6.12 -4.69
C PHE A 15 14.16 -6.73 -5.41
N PHE A 16 14.26 -6.98 -6.72
CA PHE A 16 13.11 -7.36 -7.56
C PHE A 16 13.02 -8.85 -7.97
N LEU A 17 14.07 -9.67 -7.79
CA LEU A 17 14.14 -11.01 -8.41
C LEU A 17 14.35 -12.20 -7.45
N GLY A 18 14.17 -11.99 -6.15
CA GLY A 18 14.33 -13.06 -5.15
C GLY A 18 13.25 -13.05 -4.08
N ALA A 19 12.03 -13.43 -4.45
CA ALA A 19 11.01 -13.81 -3.46
C ALA A 19 10.04 -14.80 -4.12
N ALA A 20 9.61 -15.81 -3.38
CA ALA A 20 8.60 -16.74 -3.84
C ALA A 20 7.35 -15.97 -4.30
N SER A 21 6.54 -16.58 -5.18
CA SER A 21 5.37 -15.95 -5.79
C SER A 21 4.54 -15.15 -4.77
N ALA A 22 4.64 -13.82 -4.84
CA ALA A 22 3.88 -12.93 -3.98
C ALA A 22 2.38 -13.11 -4.27
N PRO A 23 1.49 -13.01 -3.26
CA PRO A 23 0.06 -13.14 -3.47
C PRO A 23 -0.43 -12.08 -4.45
N ARG A 24 -0.83 -12.51 -5.67
CA ARG A 24 -1.42 -11.65 -6.69
C ARG A 24 -2.94 -11.67 -6.59
N ALA A 25 -3.57 -10.54 -6.86
CA ALA A 25 -5.00 -10.46 -7.05
C ALA A 25 -5.40 -11.29 -8.29
N LYS A 26 -6.48 -12.06 -8.15
CA LYS A 26 -7.13 -12.65 -9.31
C LYS A 26 -7.95 -11.53 -9.97
N ARG A 27 -7.44 -10.98 -11.08
CA ARG A 27 -8.11 -10.02 -11.99
C ARG A 27 -8.59 -8.67 -11.40
N ARG A 28 -8.66 -7.68 -12.28
CA ARG A 28 -9.19 -6.33 -12.00
C ARG A 28 -10.69 -6.44 -11.69
N GLY A 29 -11.08 -6.20 -10.43
CA GLY A 29 -12.48 -6.20 -9.98
C GLY A 29 -12.87 -7.30 -8.97
N GLU A 30 -11.99 -8.27 -8.70
CA GLU A 30 -12.27 -9.41 -7.78
C GLU A 30 -11.67 -9.22 -6.38
N THR A 31 -11.13 -8.04 -6.09
CA THR A 31 -10.49 -7.68 -4.81
C THR A 31 -11.41 -7.06 -3.77
N SER A 32 -12.69 -6.90 -4.10
CA SER A 32 -13.72 -6.65 -3.12
C SER A 32 -13.82 -7.87 -2.20
N THR A 33 -13.56 -7.67 -0.91
CA THR A 33 -14.09 -8.54 0.14
C THR A 33 -15.54 -8.85 -0.24
N PRO A 34 -15.94 -10.13 -0.43
CA PRO A 34 -17.25 -10.43 -1.00
C PRO A 34 -18.33 -9.75 -0.17
N THR A 35 -19.21 -9.00 -0.82
CA THR A 35 -20.44 -8.48 -0.22
C THR A 35 -21.42 -9.65 -0.10
N SER A 36 -21.13 -10.63 0.76
CA SER A 36 -22.08 -11.69 1.06
C SER A 36 -23.17 -11.09 1.94
N SER A 37 -24.21 -10.53 1.31
CA SER A 37 -25.46 -10.30 1.99
C SER A 37 -26.04 -11.65 2.43
N THR A 38 -26.50 -11.67 3.68
CA THR A 38 -27.24 -12.71 4.41
C THR A 38 -26.45 -13.91 4.95
N TYR A 39 -26.50 -14.03 6.29
CA TYR A 39 -25.85 -15.01 7.21
C TYR A 39 -24.33 -14.85 7.45
N TYR A 40 -23.98 -14.29 8.62
CA TYR A 40 -22.60 -14.10 9.10
C TYR A 40 -21.91 -15.41 9.54
N GLU A 41 -22.43 -16.58 9.15
CA GLU A 41 -21.79 -17.86 9.40
C GLU A 41 -20.65 -18.07 8.39
N GLY A 42 -19.43 -18.21 8.88
CA GLY A 42 -18.22 -18.39 8.05
C GLY A 42 -17.38 -17.13 7.83
N MET A 43 -17.75 -16.00 8.41
CA MET A 43 -16.96 -14.76 8.38
C MET A 43 -15.93 -14.73 9.53
N PRO A 44 -14.71 -14.19 9.35
CA PRO A 44 -13.79 -13.97 10.46
C PRO A 44 -14.47 -13.16 11.58
N GLU A 45 -14.25 -13.59 12.83
CA GLU A 45 -14.94 -13.04 14.00
C GLU A 45 -14.80 -11.51 14.08
N ASP A 46 -13.57 -10.98 14.00
CA ASP A 46 -13.30 -9.54 14.08
C ASP A 46 -14.04 -8.72 13.00
N TYR A 47 -14.15 -9.25 11.78
CA TYR A 47 -14.85 -8.59 10.69
C TYR A 47 -16.37 -8.63 10.88
N ARG A 48 -16.88 -9.71 11.48
CA ARG A 48 -18.28 -9.80 11.90
C ARG A 48 -18.62 -8.73 12.93
N TRP A 49 -17.80 -8.56 13.98
CA TRP A 49 -18.01 -7.51 14.98
C TRP A 49 -17.99 -6.10 14.36
N PHE A 50 -17.00 -5.81 13.52
CA PHE A 50 -16.91 -4.53 12.79
C PHE A 50 -18.14 -4.23 11.91
N ARG A 51 -18.77 -5.27 11.34
CA ARG A 51 -19.98 -5.14 10.51
C ARG A 51 -21.26 -5.06 11.34
N GLN A 52 -21.35 -5.74 12.48
CA GLN A 52 -22.56 -5.79 13.30
C GLN A 52 -22.68 -4.60 14.24
N ASP A 53 -21.57 -4.16 14.83
CA ASP A 53 -21.54 -3.11 15.84
C ASP A 53 -21.16 -1.75 15.23
N GLU A 54 -22.07 -0.77 15.37
CA GLU A 54 -21.86 0.57 14.84
C GLU A 54 -20.78 1.35 15.62
N LEU A 55 -20.70 1.18 16.95
CA LEU A 55 -19.72 1.84 17.78
C LEU A 55 -18.31 1.38 17.42
N VAL A 56 -18.10 0.06 17.31
CA VAL A 56 -16.82 -0.53 16.89
C VAL A 56 -16.42 0.01 15.52
N ARG A 57 -17.34 0.01 14.57
CA ARG A 57 -17.08 0.52 13.22
C ARG A 57 -16.66 1.99 13.23
N ARG A 58 -17.40 2.84 13.95
CA ARG A 58 -17.10 4.26 14.06
C ARG A 58 -15.74 4.50 14.70
N CYS A 59 -15.42 3.83 15.81
CA CYS A 59 -14.11 3.95 16.46
C CYS A 59 -12.95 3.60 15.50
N VAL A 60 -13.05 2.48 14.77
CA VAL A 60 -12.02 2.06 13.82
C VAL A 60 -11.89 3.07 12.67
N VAL A 61 -13.01 3.49 12.08
CA VAL A 61 -13.00 4.44 10.94
C VAL A 61 -12.49 5.81 11.36
N THR A 62 -12.92 6.33 12.52
CA THR A 62 -12.48 7.61 13.05
C THR A 62 -10.98 7.59 13.34
N ASN A 63 -10.46 6.53 13.97
CA ASN A 63 -9.03 6.40 14.24
C ASN A 63 -8.21 6.34 12.94
N ALA A 64 -8.66 5.55 11.95
CA ALA A 64 -7.99 5.48 10.66
C ALA A 64 -8.02 6.84 9.94
N PHE A 65 -9.15 7.53 9.97
CA PHE A 65 -9.29 8.86 9.37
C PHE A 65 -8.33 9.86 10.02
N PHE A 66 -8.26 9.90 11.35
CA PHE A 66 -7.36 10.82 12.05
C PHE A 66 -5.89 10.52 11.79
N ALA A 67 -5.53 9.23 11.70
CA ALA A 67 -4.15 8.84 11.44
C ALA A 67 -3.66 9.20 10.03
N THR A 68 -4.55 9.21 9.02
CA THR A 68 -4.12 9.31 7.62
C THR A 68 -4.58 10.59 6.91
N MET A 69 -5.74 11.13 7.27
CA MET A 69 -6.36 12.24 6.51
C MET A 69 -6.15 13.61 7.15
N THR A 70 -5.81 13.70 8.44
CA THR A 70 -5.76 15.00 9.14
C THR A 70 -4.50 15.81 8.81
N ALA A 71 -3.36 15.15 8.65
CA ALA A 71 -2.11 15.79 8.21
C ALA A 71 -1.85 15.60 6.71
N GLY A 72 -2.49 14.58 6.11
CA GLY A 72 -2.19 14.06 4.78
C GLY A 72 -0.83 13.37 4.73
N PHE A 73 -0.64 12.47 3.77
CA PHE A 73 0.65 11.85 3.51
C PHE A 73 1.60 12.88 2.90
N ARG A 74 2.76 13.08 3.53
CA ARG A 74 3.81 13.99 3.05
C ARG A 74 5.11 13.23 2.92
N THR A 75 5.76 13.37 1.76
CA THR A 75 7.12 12.90 1.57
C THR A 75 8.11 13.93 2.11
N VAL A 76 9.16 13.44 2.75
CA VAL A 76 10.28 14.24 3.27
C VAL A 76 11.55 13.68 2.64
N LEU A 77 12.46 14.55 2.23
CA LEU A 77 13.79 14.14 1.77
C LEU A 77 14.72 14.07 2.98
N GLU A 78 15.40 12.95 3.13
CA GLU A 78 16.39 12.73 4.18
C GLU A 78 17.76 12.50 3.53
N ALA A 79 18.77 13.23 3.99
CA ALA A 79 20.15 13.03 3.54
C ALA A 79 20.69 11.72 4.12
N THR A 80 21.27 10.87 3.28
CA THR A 80 21.94 9.63 3.71
C THR A 80 23.43 9.82 4.03
N GLY A 81 23.99 11.03 3.85
CA GLY A 81 25.38 11.36 4.19
C GLY A 81 25.55 12.85 4.51
N GLU A 82 26.62 13.21 5.24
CA GLU A 82 26.87 14.58 5.71
C GLU A 82 27.11 15.60 4.58
N ASP A 83 27.59 15.14 3.42
CA ASP A 83 27.93 16.00 2.27
C ASP A 83 26.83 16.10 1.20
N VAL A 84 25.61 15.61 1.50
CA VAL A 84 24.49 15.61 0.55
C VAL A 84 23.45 16.62 1.00
N ASP A 85 23.25 17.68 0.20
CA ASP A 85 22.13 18.59 0.40
C ASP A 85 20.85 17.96 -0.17
N PRO A 86 19.81 17.69 0.65
CA PRO A 86 18.51 17.21 0.16
C PRO A 86 17.88 18.13 -0.90
N GLY A 87 18.20 19.42 -0.89
CA GLY A 87 17.68 20.41 -1.84
C GLY A 87 17.99 20.06 -3.29
N ASP A 88 19.17 19.49 -3.55
CA ASP A 88 19.61 19.09 -4.90
C ASP A 88 18.74 17.97 -5.49
N TYR A 89 17.99 17.26 -4.64
CA TYR A 89 17.12 16.15 -5.01
C TYR A 89 15.63 16.47 -4.90
N ALA A 90 15.25 17.76 -4.87
CA ALA A 90 13.86 18.20 -4.85
C ALA A 90 13.02 17.57 -5.98
N TYR A 91 13.62 17.39 -7.17
CA TYR A 91 12.97 16.75 -8.32
C TYR A 91 12.56 15.29 -8.04
N VAL A 92 13.30 14.57 -7.20
CA VAL A 92 12.96 13.19 -6.79
C VAL A 92 11.71 13.21 -5.93
N LYS A 93 11.64 14.15 -4.97
CA LYS A 93 10.47 14.33 -4.13
C LYS A 93 9.23 14.67 -4.95
N GLU A 94 9.35 15.59 -5.91
CA GLU A 94 8.24 15.95 -6.80
C GLU A 94 7.74 14.74 -7.60
N GLY A 95 8.66 13.92 -8.13
CA GLY A 95 8.29 12.67 -8.83
C GLY A 95 7.56 11.68 -7.92
N VAL A 96 8.03 11.47 -6.69
CA VAL A 96 7.36 10.59 -5.72
C VAL A 96 5.99 11.15 -5.32
N ASP A 97 5.87 12.46 -5.12
CA ASP A 97 4.60 13.11 -4.79
C ASP A 97 3.59 12.99 -5.92
N GLU A 98 4.02 13.06 -7.19
CA GLU A 98 3.14 12.82 -8.33
C GLU A 98 2.61 11.38 -8.33
N VAL A 99 3.47 10.39 -8.10
CA VAL A 99 3.06 8.98 -7.99
C VAL A 99 2.09 8.80 -6.82
N ASN A 100 2.34 9.39 -5.66
CA ASN A 100 1.45 9.33 -4.50
C ASN A 100 0.05 9.87 -4.79
N LYS A 101 -0.03 11.00 -5.52
CA LYS A 101 -1.30 11.56 -5.98
C LYS A 101 -2.01 10.62 -6.95
N ARG A 102 -1.26 10.05 -7.91
CA ARG A 102 -1.79 9.13 -8.93
C ARG A 102 -2.42 7.89 -8.31
N VAL A 103 -1.75 7.28 -7.34
CA VAL A 103 -2.24 6.06 -6.66
C VAL A 103 -3.22 6.35 -5.52
N ASN A 104 -3.49 7.62 -5.21
CA ASN A 104 -4.28 8.07 -4.07
C ASN A 104 -3.80 7.46 -2.75
N MET A 105 -2.54 7.77 -2.40
CA MET A 105 -1.85 7.16 -1.26
C MET A 105 -2.59 7.39 0.07
N ASP A 106 -3.25 8.53 0.26
CA ASP A 106 -4.05 8.81 1.47
C ASP A 106 -5.18 7.79 1.65
N LEU A 107 -5.93 7.49 0.57
CA LEU A 107 -6.98 6.48 0.60
C LEU A 107 -6.41 5.08 0.85
N VAL A 108 -5.27 4.76 0.22
CA VAL A 108 -4.59 3.48 0.41
C VAL A 108 -4.18 3.29 1.87
N LEU A 109 -3.58 4.31 2.48
CA LEU A 109 -3.20 4.31 3.89
C LEU A 109 -4.42 4.20 4.80
N PHE A 110 -5.50 4.93 4.52
CA PHE A 110 -6.76 4.82 5.27
C PHE A 110 -7.30 3.38 5.23
N VAL A 111 -7.43 2.79 4.04
CA VAL A 111 -7.88 1.41 3.86
C VAL A 111 -6.94 0.43 4.57
N SER A 112 -5.63 0.68 4.55
CA SER A 112 -4.65 -0.14 5.26
C SER A 112 -4.88 -0.15 6.77
N GLN A 113 -5.17 1.00 7.39
CA GLN A 113 -5.39 1.12 8.83
C GLN A 113 -6.69 0.44 9.25
N VAL A 114 -7.76 0.60 8.48
CA VAL A 114 -9.02 -0.11 8.72
C VAL A 114 -8.79 -1.63 8.65
N LYS A 115 -8.14 -2.11 7.59
CA LYS A 115 -7.90 -3.56 7.41
C LYS A 115 -6.96 -4.13 8.46
N ARG A 116 -5.93 -3.38 8.88
CA ARG A 116 -5.05 -3.75 9.99
C ARG A 116 -5.84 -3.86 11.30
N SER A 117 -6.73 -2.91 11.59
CA SER A 117 -7.54 -2.93 12.82
C SER A 117 -8.48 -4.13 12.87
N VAL A 118 -9.00 -4.55 11.71
CA VAL A 118 -9.96 -5.67 11.61
C VAL A 118 -9.28 -7.04 11.48
N HIS A 119 -8.15 -7.13 10.76
CA HIS A 119 -7.54 -8.42 10.42
C HIS A 119 -6.11 -8.59 10.95
N GLY A 120 -5.59 -7.61 11.69
CA GLY A 120 -4.19 -7.54 12.11
C GLY A 120 -3.19 -7.24 10.98
N ARG A 121 -3.64 -7.25 9.71
CA ARG A 121 -2.77 -7.12 8.53
C ARG A 121 -3.48 -6.49 7.33
N ALA A 122 -2.68 -5.84 6.48
CA ALA A 122 -3.10 -5.29 5.19
C ALA A 122 -2.00 -5.52 4.15
N GLY A 123 -2.38 -5.60 2.88
CA GLY A 123 -1.46 -5.77 1.77
C GLY A 123 -2.08 -5.24 0.48
N PHE A 124 -1.22 -4.79 -0.42
CA PHE A 124 -1.58 -4.24 -1.72
C PHE A 124 -0.63 -4.81 -2.77
N GLU A 125 -1.17 -5.13 -3.94
CA GLU A 125 -0.37 -5.43 -5.13
C GLU A 125 -0.13 -4.13 -5.90
N VAL A 126 1.14 -3.89 -6.25
CA VAL A 126 1.53 -2.73 -7.06
C VAL A 126 1.30 -3.07 -8.52
N ILE A 127 0.41 -2.32 -9.17
CA ILE A 127 0.18 -2.40 -10.60
C ILE A 127 1.01 -1.32 -11.27
N LEU A 128 1.79 -1.73 -12.26
CA LEU A 128 2.67 -0.84 -13.03
C LEU A 128 2.04 -0.54 -14.40
N ASP A 129 2.24 0.68 -14.87
CA ASP A 129 1.93 1.09 -16.24
C ASP A 129 3.06 0.69 -17.22
N GLY A 130 2.84 0.96 -18.51
CA GLY A 130 3.78 0.60 -19.58
C GLY A 130 5.16 1.27 -19.47
N ASP A 131 5.25 2.38 -18.74
CA ASP A 131 6.50 3.08 -18.42
C ASP A 131 7.20 2.53 -17.15
N GLY A 132 6.60 1.54 -16.49
CA GLY A 132 7.09 0.98 -15.23
C GLY A 132 6.74 1.80 -13.99
N SER A 133 5.97 2.88 -14.13
CA SER A 133 5.51 3.69 -12.99
C SER A 133 4.33 3.02 -12.28
N PRO A 134 4.19 3.15 -10.94
CA PRO A 134 3.02 2.66 -10.22
C PRO A 134 1.77 3.44 -10.64
N SER A 135 0.75 2.71 -11.08
CA SER A 135 -0.53 3.32 -11.49
C SER A 135 -1.66 3.04 -10.52
N TRP A 136 -1.61 1.89 -9.84
CA TRP A 136 -2.64 1.49 -8.91
C TRP A 136 -2.11 0.60 -7.80
N LEU A 137 -2.64 0.76 -6.58
CA LEU A 137 -2.41 -0.12 -5.46
C LEU A 137 -3.65 -0.97 -5.20
N LEU A 138 -3.60 -2.23 -5.62
CA LEU A 138 -4.74 -3.12 -5.57
C LEU A 138 -4.81 -3.83 -4.23
N SER A 139 -5.84 -3.51 -3.43
CA SER A 139 -5.98 -4.07 -2.09
C SER A 139 -6.18 -5.58 -2.11
N LEU A 140 -5.35 -6.34 -1.38
CA LEU A 140 -5.42 -7.80 -1.32
C LEU A 140 -6.32 -8.29 -0.19
N GLN A 141 -6.89 -9.49 -0.29
CA GLN A 141 -7.71 -10.03 0.81
C GLN A 141 -6.87 -10.33 2.05
N SER A 142 -7.01 -9.53 3.11
CA SER A 142 -6.19 -9.62 4.33
C SER A 142 -6.25 -10.99 4.99
N SER A 143 -7.40 -11.65 5.01
CA SER A 143 -7.57 -12.99 5.58
C SER A 143 -6.69 -14.04 4.90
N ARG A 144 -6.33 -13.85 3.63
CA ARG A 144 -5.52 -14.80 2.84
C ARG A 144 -4.02 -14.47 2.81
N LEU A 145 -3.62 -13.31 3.32
CA LEU A 145 -2.20 -12.94 3.39
C LEU A 145 -1.47 -13.87 4.37
N LYS A 146 -0.36 -14.46 3.93
CA LYS A 146 0.52 -15.28 4.78
C LYS A 146 1.95 -14.76 4.62
N PRO A 147 2.72 -14.62 5.71
CA PRO A 147 4.14 -14.29 5.60
C PRO A 147 4.86 -15.42 4.85
N GLN A 148 5.84 -15.07 4.03
CA GLN A 148 6.80 -16.05 3.54
C GLN A 148 7.79 -16.34 4.67
N PRO A 149 8.01 -17.61 5.04
CA PRO A 149 9.00 -17.99 6.05
C PRO A 149 10.43 -17.73 5.57
#